data_AF-A0AAD5DJV4-F1
#
_entry.id   AF-A0AAD5DJV4-F1
#
_cell.length_a   1.000
_cell.length_b   1.000
_cell.length_c   1.000
_cell.angle_alpha   90.00
_cell.angle_beta   90.00
_cell.angle_gamma   90.00
#
_symmetry.space_group_name_H-M   'P 1'
#
loop_
_entity.id
_entity.type
_entity.pdbx_description
1 polymer ?
#
loop_
_entity_poly.entity_id
_entity_poly.type
_entity_poly.pdbx_seq_one_letter_code
_entity_poly.pdbx_strand_id
1 'polypeptide(L)'
;MQQPTCVELLELPPLAACHHYINLTNGIEAVPSLQLLQLPYSFLRLPSTRCEQQQFEELMHDLDADLLMRLALGQTCLVYDLGSRNKKRGAPRAVWYGLEFIRFALRRLWFGEQSAAYLRGYSVAHTFEEHVSGFSDTTKK
;
A
#
# COMPACT_ATOMS: atom_id res chain seq x y z
N MET A 1 -2.36 21.17 -21.47
CA MET A 1 -2.69 20.64 -20.13
C MET A 1 -2.73 19.13 -20.25
N GLN A 2 -1.65 18.44 -19.87
CA GLN A 2 -1.64 16.97 -19.81
C GLN A 2 -2.44 16.54 -18.59
N GLN A 3 -3.48 15.73 -18.81
CA GLN A 3 -4.17 15.02 -17.74
C GLN A 3 -3.15 14.13 -17.01
N PRO A 4 -3.19 14.03 -15.67
CA PRO A 4 -2.39 13.05 -14.98
C PRO A 4 -2.94 11.67 -15.36
N THR A 5 -2.17 10.90 -16.13
CA THR A 5 -2.37 9.46 -16.37
C THR A 5 -2.03 8.72 -15.09
N CYS A 6 -2.84 8.92 -14.05
CA CYS A 6 -2.60 8.40 -12.70
C CYS A 6 -3.53 7.22 -12.39
N VAL A 7 -3.63 6.28 -13.33
CA VAL A 7 -3.75 4.84 -13.09
C VAL A 7 -3.37 4.26 -14.43
N GLU A 8 -2.27 3.51 -14.54
CA GLU A 8 -2.18 2.57 -15.67
C GLU A 8 -3.48 1.76 -15.63
N LEU A 9 -4.17 1.62 -16.77
CA LEU A 9 -5.33 0.75 -16.90
C LEU A 9 -4.85 -0.70 -16.75
N LEU A 10 -4.49 -1.06 -15.52
CA LEU A 10 -4.12 -2.40 -15.12
C LEU A 10 -5.42 -3.18 -15.02
N GLU A 11 -5.61 -4.11 -15.96
CA GLU A 11 -6.61 -5.16 -15.78
C GLU A 11 -6.20 -5.96 -14.55
N LEU A 12 -6.98 -5.83 -13.48
CA LEU A 12 -6.76 -6.64 -12.29
C LEU A 12 -7.05 -8.11 -12.64
N PRO A 13 -6.20 -9.04 -12.21
CA PRO A 13 -6.49 -10.46 -12.39
C PRO A 13 -7.77 -10.83 -11.62
N PRO A 14 -8.39 -11.98 -11.95
CA PRO A 14 -9.51 -12.51 -11.19
C PRO A 14 -9.17 -12.57 -9.70
N LEU A 15 -10.14 -12.30 -8.81
CA LEU A 15 -9.89 -12.26 -7.35
C LEU A 15 -9.21 -13.54 -6.84
N ALA A 16 -9.58 -14.70 -7.37
CA ALA A 16 -8.97 -15.98 -6.99
C ALA A 16 -7.47 -16.11 -7.33
N ALA A 17 -6.95 -15.26 -8.21
CA ALA A 17 -5.52 -15.20 -8.56
C ALA A 17 -4.77 -14.10 -7.78
N CYS A 18 -5.46 -13.36 -6.91
CA CYS A 18 -4.86 -12.35 -6.05
C CYS A 18 -4.49 -12.92 -4.68
N HIS A 19 -3.61 -12.21 -3.98
CA HIS A 19 -3.31 -12.46 -2.57
C HIS A 19 -4.02 -11.43 -1.70
N HIS A 20 -4.85 -11.91 -0.77
CA HIS A 20 -5.72 -11.06 0.03
C HIS A 20 -5.11 -10.82 1.41
N TYR A 21 -5.02 -9.55 1.79
CA TYR A 21 -4.49 -9.12 3.07
C TYR A 21 -5.49 -8.27 3.81
N ILE A 22 -5.77 -8.62 5.06
CA ILE A 22 -6.64 -7.84 5.94
C ILE A 22 -5.77 -6.93 6.80
N ASN A 23 -5.96 -5.61 6.71
CA ASN A 23 -5.33 -4.68 7.64
C ASN A 23 -5.99 -4.76 9.01
N LEU A 24 -5.23 -5.13 10.04
CA LEU A 24 -5.76 -5.32 11.39
C LEU A 24 -6.36 -4.05 12.00
N THR A 25 -7.26 -4.27 12.96
CA THR A 25 -8.30 -3.36 13.50
C THR A 25 -9.58 -3.39 12.67
N ASN A 26 -9.82 -2.40 11.82
CA ASN A 26 -11.11 -2.28 11.13
C ASN A 26 -11.22 -3.16 9.88
N GLY A 27 -10.11 -3.58 9.28
CA GLY A 27 -10.15 -4.48 8.11
C GLY A 27 -10.76 -5.85 8.42
N ILE A 28 -10.83 -6.26 9.69
CA ILE A 28 -11.43 -7.55 10.09
C ILE A 28 -12.90 -7.67 9.65
N GLU A 29 -13.58 -6.55 9.43
CA GLU A 29 -14.93 -6.51 8.86
C GLU A 29 -15.01 -7.12 7.44
N ALA A 30 -13.88 -7.30 6.75
CA ALA A 30 -13.81 -7.98 5.45
C ALA A 30 -13.92 -9.51 5.55
N VAL A 31 -13.68 -10.10 6.73
CA VAL A 31 -13.62 -11.57 6.91
C VAL A 31 -14.88 -12.27 6.40
N PRO A 32 -16.11 -11.86 6.75
CA PRO A 32 -17.32 -12.56 6.29
C PRO A 32 -17.43 -12.60 4.76
N SER A 33 -17.06 -11.50 4.09
CA SER A 33 -17.10 -11.42 2.62
C SER A 33 -16.06 -12.33 1.97
N LEU A 34 -14.83 -12.36 2.50
CA LEU A 34 -13.77 -13.22 1.96
C LEU A 34 -14.08 -14.70 2.20
N GLN A 35 -14.66 -15.06 3.35
CA GLN A 35 -15.13 -16.41 3.63
C GLN A 35 -16.28 -16.83 2.73
N LEU A 36 -17.27 -15.96 2.50
CA LEU A 36 -18.38 -16.22 1.58
C LEU A 36 -17.89 -16.51 0.16
N LEU A 37 -16.85 -15.78 -0.28
CA LEU A 37 -16.21 -15.95 -1.58
C LEU A 37 -15.18 -17.09 -1.63
N GLN A 38 -14.94 -17.78 -0.50
CA GLN A 38 -13.93 -18.83 -0.36
C GLN A 38 -12.52 -18.38 -0.76
N LEU A 39 -12.20 -17.11 -0.51
CA LEU A 39 -10.89 -16.53 -0.82
C LEU A 39 -9.95 -16.67 0.38
N PRO A 40 -8.78 -17.30 0.24
CA PRO A 40 -7.79 -17.36 1.32
C PRO A 40 -7.23 -15.96 1.58
N TYR A 41 -6.97 -15.65 2.84
CA TYR A 41 -6.43 -14.36 3.24
C TYR A 41 -5.40 -14.47 4.36
N SER A 42 -4.48 -13.51 4.38
CA SER A 42 -3.51 -13.27 5.45
C SER A 42 -3.87 -11.98 6.18
N PHE A 43 -3.27 -11.79 7.37
CA PHE A 43 -3.38 -10.53 8.10
C PHE A 43 -2.09 -9.74 7.93
N LEU A 44 -2.21 -8.42 7.89
CA LEU A 44 -1.07 -7.52 8.00
C LEU A 44 -1.41 -6.37 8.94
N ARG A 45 -0.41 -5.56 9.28
CA ARG A 45 -0.60 -4.36 10.08
C ARG A 45 -0.02 -3.15 9.38
N LEU A 46 -0.90 -2.27 8.91
CA LEU A 46 -0.58 -0.99 8.29
C LEU A 46 -1.22 0.15 9.10
N PRO A 47 -0.55 0.65 10.16
CA PRO A 47 -1.16 1.64 11.05
C PRO A 47 -1.29 3.01 10.38
N SER A 48 -2.51 3.55 10.35
CA SER A 48 -2.75 4.90 9.85
C SER A 48 -2.02 5.99 10.65
N THR A 49 -1.67 5.71 11.91
CA THR A 49 -0.91 6.60 12.79
C THR A 49 0.52 6.77 12.32
N ARG A 50 1.21 5.70 11.90
CA ARG A 50 2.56 5.78 11.30
C ARG A 50 2.53 6.64 10.02
N CYS A 51 1.50 6.47 9.20
CA CYS A 51 1.30 7.29 7.99
C CYS A 51 1.05 8.77 8.32
N GLU A 52 0.32 9.07 9.41
CA GLU A 52 0.04 10.45 9.85
C GLU A 52 1.27 11.15 10.42
N GLN A 53 2.10 10.41 11.16
CA GLN A 53 3.34 10.88 11.74
C GLN A 53 4.52 10.83 10.76
N GLN A 54 4.31 10.37 9.52
CA GLN A 54 5.34 10.19 8.50
C GLN A 54 6.51 9.31 8.95
N GLN A 55 6.23 8.35 9.83
CA GLN A 55 7.15 7.31 10.28
C GLN A 55 7.27 6.21 9.22
N PHE A 56 7.77 6.61 8.05
CA PHE A 56 7.79 5.75 6.87
C PHE A 56 8.88 4.70 6.90
N GLU A 57 10.02 4.98 7.51
CA GLU A 57 11.07 3.98 7.67
C GLU A 57 10.59 2.83 8.56
N GLU A 58 9.94 3.16 9.67
CA GLU A 58 9.34 2.15 10.52
C GLU A 58 8.15 1.45 9.86
N LEU A 59 7.42 2.14 8.98
CA LEU A 59 6.38 1.53 8.15
C LEU A 59 6.97 0.45 7.23
N MET A 60 8.13 0.72 6.62
CA MET A 60 8.83 -0.23 5.75
C MET A 60 9.40 -1.40 6.54
N HIS A 61 9.95 -1.15 7.73
CA HIS A 61 10.45 -2.21 8.62
C HIS A 61 9.35 -3.16 9.12
N ASP A 62 8.16 -2.63 9.38
CA ASP A 62 7.01 -3.43 9.85
C ASP A 62 6.28 -4.16 8.70
N LEU A 63 6.73 -4.03 7.45
CA LEU A 63 6.07 -4.70 6.33
C LEU A 63 6.14 -6.22 6.50
N ASP A 64 4.99 -6.85 6.28
CA ASP A 64 4.86 -8.29 6.36
C ASP A 64 5.76 -8.97 5.30
N ALA A 65 6.54 -9.96 5.73
CA ALA A 65 7.51 -10.63 4.86
C ALA A 65 6.84 -11.41 3.73
N ASP A 66 5.64 -11.98 3.97
CA ASP A 66 4.86 -12.63 2.91
C ASP A 66 4.43 -11.59 1.89
N LEU A 67 3.92 -10.43 2.32
CA LEU A 67 3.58 -9.34 1.39
C LEU A 67 4.77 -8.90 0.54
N LEU A 68 5.93 -8.65 1.16
CA LEU A 68 7.14 -8.25 0.45
C LEU A 68 7.57 -9.29 -0.59
N MET A 69 7.59 -10.57 -0.21
CA MET A 69 7.94 -11.66 -1.13
C MET A 69 7.00 -11.70 -2.34
N ARG A 70 5.69 -11.61 -2.11
CA ARG A 70 4.69 -11.64 -3.19
C ARG A 70 4.81 -10.46 -4.15
N LEU A 71 5.04 -9.26 -3.61
CA LEU A 71 5.27 -8.07 -4.42
C LEU A 71 6.56 -8.19 -5.25
N ALA A 72 7.64 -8.74 -4.67
CA ALA A 72 8.90 -8.96 -5.38
C ALA A 72 8.75 -9.96 -6.55
N LEU A 73 7.87 -10.96 -6.39
CA LEU A 73 7.50 -11.91 -7.44
C LEU A 73 6.53 -11.36 -8.49
N GLY A 74 6.15 -10.08 -8.39
CA GLY A 74 5.21 -9.43 -9.32
C GLY A 74 3.76 -9.88 -9.15
N GLN A 75 3.39 -10.43 -7.99
CA GLN A 75 2.03 -10.89 -7.73
C GLN A 75 1.11 -9.73 -7.31
N THR A 76 -0.19 -9.88 -7.58
CA THR A 76 -1.20 -8.87 -7.19
C THR A 76 -1.64 -9.09 -5.75
N CYS A 77 -1.38 -8.10 -4.90
CA CYS A 77 -1.76 -8.10 -3.48
C CYS A 77 -2.89 -7.10 -3.22
N LEU A 78 -4.03 -7.57 -2.71
CA LEU A 78 -5.18 -6.75 -2.36
C LEU A 78 -5.26 -6.55 -0.86
N VAL A 79 -5.25 -5.30 -0.40
CA VAL A 79 -5.32 -4.95 1.02
C VAL A 79 -6.69 -4.39 1.37
N TYR A 80 -7.34 -5.00 2.36
CA TYR A 80 -8.67 -4.62 2.84
C TYR A 80 -8.57 -3.84 4.15
N ASP A 81 -9.12 -2.63 4.14
CA ASP A 81 -9.25 -1.79 5.33
C ASP A 81 -10.61 -1.08 5.27
N LEU A 82 -11.49 -1.40 6.23
CA LEU A 82 -12.82 -0.80 6.35
C LEU A 82 -12.85 0.34 7.38
N GLY A 83 -11.70 0.78 7.88
CA GLY A 83 -11.55 1.75 8.96
C GLY A 83 -11.89 3.19 8.63
N SER A 84 -12.55 3.46 7.50
CA SER A 84 -12.96 4.81 7.17
C SER A 84 -14.15 5.22 8.03
N ARG A 85 -13.85 5.90 9.15
CA ARG A 85 -14.84 6.52 10.05
C ARG A 85 -15.72 7.56 9.35
N ASN A 86 -15.31 8.03 8.17
CA ASN A 86 -16.04 9.02 7.41
C ASN A 86 -16.31 8.51 5.99
N LYS A 87 -17.51 7.96 5.80
CA LYS A 87 -18.01 7.46 4.51
C LYS A 87 -17.96 8.51 3.38
N LYS A 88 -17.88 9.82 3.71
CA LYS A 88 -17.70 10.91 2.72
C LYS A 88 -16.23 11.17 2.35
N ARG A 89 -15.26 10.82 3.19
CA ARG A 89 -13.82 11.09 2.98
C ARG A 89 -13.07 9.97 2.25
N GLY A 90 -13.74 8.87 1.89
CA GLY A 90 -13.20 7.81 1.06
C GLY A 90 -12.30 6.83 1.81
N ALA A 91 -11.35 6.22 1.12
CA ALA A 91 -10.49 5.15 1.63
C ALA A 91 -9.73 5.55 2.93
N PRO A 92 -9.38 4.58 3.81
CA PRO A 92 -8.55 4.82 4.98
C PRO A 92 -7.16 5.36 4.64
N ARG A 93 -6.53 6.11 5.57
CA ARG A 93 -5.17 6.67 5.37
C ARG A 93 -4.11 5.59 5.14
N ALA A 94 -4.23 4.45 5.81
CA ALA A 94 -3.39 3.30 5.54
C ALA A 94 -3.41 2.92 4.05
N VAL A 95 -4.57 2.98 3.41
CA VAL A 95 -4.74 2.66 1.98
C VAL A 95 -4.23 3.79 1.09
N TRP A 96 -4.83 4.99 1.15
CA TRP A 96 -4.49 6.05 0.17
C TRP A 96 -3.11 6.67 0.37
N TYR A 97 -2.55 6.59 1.59
CA TYR A 97 -1.22 7.11 1.90
C TYR A 97 -0.22 5.98 2.05
N GLY A 98 -0.47 5.05 2.98
CA GLY A 98 0.49 3.99 3.32
C GLY A 98 0.84 3.11 2.12
N LEU A 99 -0.16 2.54 1.42
CA LEU A 99 0.12 1.68 0.26
C LEU A 99 0.76 2.44 -0.89
N GLU A 100 0.38 3.69 -1.10
CA GLU A 100 0.98 4.52 -2.15
C GLU A 100 2.46 4.81 -1.85
N PHE A 101 2.80 5.08 -0.58
CA PHE A 101 4.18 5.21 -0.14
C PHE A 101 4.95 3.90 -0.32
N ILE A 102 4.40 2.76 0.12
CA ILE A 102 5.02 1.44 -0.03
C ILE A 102 5.30 1.15 -1.50
N ARG A 103 4.32 1.37 -2.39
CA ARG A 103 4.48 1.19 -3.84
C ARG A 103 5.62 2.06 -4.37
N PHE A 104 5.66 3.34 -4.00
CA PHE A 104 6.72 4.26 -4.41
C PHE A 104 8.09 3.79 -3.89
N ALA A 105 8.20 3.51 -2.60
CA ALA A 105 9.45 3.12 -1.95
C ALA A 105 10.01 1.82 -2.53
N LEU A 106 9.19 0.79 -2.71
CA LEU A 106 9.63 -0.47 -3.29
C LEU A 106 10.09 -0.31 -4.74
N ARG A 107 9.38 0.47 -5.57
CA ARG A 107 9.84 0.73 -6.95
C ARG A 107 11.17 1.48 -6.97
N ARG A 108 11.32 2.44 -6.07
CA ARG A 108 12.55 3.23 -5.94
C ARG A 108 13.74 2.41 -5.44
N LEU A 109 13.53 1.53 -4.46
CA LEU A 109 14.56 0.72 -3.82
C LEU A 109 14.94 -0.50 -4.66
N TRP A 110 13.97 -1.22 -5.22
CA TRP A 110 14.23 -2.45 -5.99
C TRP A 110 14.67 -2.18 -7.43
N PHE A 111 14.12 -1.14 -8.08
CA PHE A 111 14.35 -0.89 -9.50
C PHE A 111 15.07 0.43 -9.80
N GLY A 112 15.33 1.27 -8.78
CA GLY A 112 15.91 2.59 -8.99
C GLY A 112 14.98 3.56 -9.73
N GLU A 113 13.69 3.22 -9.85
CA GLU A 113 12.73 4.00 -10.63
C GLU A 113 12.24 5.23 -9.88
N GLN A 114 12.25 6.38 -10.56
CA GLN A 114 11.50 7.55 -10.10
C GLN A 114 10.04 7.37 -10.51
N SER A 115 9.24 6.87 -9.58
CA SER A 115 7.82 6.65 -9.80
C SER A 115 7.01 7.91 -9.52
N ALA A 116 5.97 8.18 -10.31
CA ALA A 116 4.99 9.16 -9.89
C ALA A 116 4.28 8.65 -8.62
N ALA A 117 3.92 9.55 -7.71
CA ALA A 117 3.14 9.24 -6.51
C ALA A 117 2.11 10.32 -6.28
N TYR A 118 0.87 9.92 -5.97
CA TYR A 118 -0.24 10.86 -5.84
C TYR A 118 -1.10 10.56 -4.63
N LEU A 119 -1.32 11.58 -3.81
CA LEU A 119 -2.26 11.52 -2.71
C LEU A 119 -3.45 12.39 -3.06
N ARG A 120 -4.60 11.75 -3.28
CA ARG A 120 -5.88 12.44 -3.56
C ARG A 120 -5.78 13.45 -4.72
N GLY A 121 -5.03 13.09 -5.77
CA GLY A 121 -4.83 13.89 -6.98
C GLY A 121 -3.67 14.89 -6.92
N TYR A 122 -2.99 15.04 -5.78
CA TYR A 122 -1.81 15.89 -5.65
C TYR A 122 -0.54 15.05 -5.77
N SER A 123 0.40 15.50 -6.60
CA SER A 123 1.72 14.87 -6.68
C SER A 123 2.47 15.05 -5.37
N VAL A 124 3.01 13.94 -4.86
CA VAL A 124 3.83 13.90 -3.63
C VAL A 124 5.19 13.23 -3.86
N ALA A 125 5.54 12.97 -5.13
CA ALA A 125 6.75 12.22 -5.50
C ALA A 125 8.02 12.82 -4.88
N HIS A 126 8.15 14.16 -4.88
CA HIS A 126 9.30 14.82 -4.26
C HIS A 126 9.38 14.55 -2.75
N THR A 127 8.26 14.74 -2.03
CA THR A 127 8.21 14.47 -0.58
C THR A 127 8.52 13.01 -0.28
N PHE A 128 8.05 12.07 -1.11
CA PHE A 128 8.35 10.66 -0.91
C PHE A 128 9.83 10.34 -1.19
N GLU A 129 10.43 10.95 -2.22
CA GLU A 129 11.86 10.79 -2.52
C GLU A 129 12.73 11.30 -1.37
N GLU A 130 12.36 12.42 -0.72
CA GLU A 130 13.09 12.93 0.45
C GLU A 130 13.09 11.92 1.60
N HIS A 131 11.94 11.29 1.89
CA HIS A 131 11.85 10.27 2.92
C HIS A 131 12.66 9.02 2.57
N VAL A 132 12.52 8.48 1.35
CA VAL A 132 13.26 7.28 0.91
C VAL A 132 14.77 7.55 0.87
N SER A 133 15.19 8.74 0.45
CA SER A 133 16.59 9.15 0.46
C SER A 133 17.15 9.27 1.87
N GLY A 134 16.31 9.66 2.83
CA GLY A 134 16.64 9.78 4.25
C GLY A 134 16.71 8.46 5.02
N PHE A 135 16.24 7.34 4.45
CA PHE A 135 16.31 6.03 5.10
C PHE A 135 17.75 5.62 5.44
N SER A 136 17.90 4.87 6.54
CA SER A 136 19.14 4.23 6.92
C SER A 136 19.61 3.19 5.89
N ASP A 137 20.91 2.89 5.90
CA ASP A 137 21.49 1.88 5.01
C ASP A 137 20.92 0.48 5.24
N THR A 138 20.42 0.19 6.45
CA THR A 138 19.78 -1.08 6.78
C THR A 138 18.41 -1.23 6.13
N THR A 139 17.69 -0.13 5.93
CA THR A 139 16.37 -0.13 5.28
C THR A 139 16.49 -0.16 3.75
N LYS A 140 17.59 0.40 3.22
CA LYS A 140 17.85 0.46 1.77
C LYS A 140 18.41 -0.85 1.19
N LYS A 141 18.93 -1.75 2.02
CA LYS A 141 19.53 -3.03 1.62
C LYS A 141 18.54 -4.17 1.81
#